data_AF-A0A0H2V4C7-F1
#
_entry.id   AF-A0A0H2V4C7-F1
#
_cell.length_a   1.000
_cell.length_b   1.000
_cell.length_c   1.000
_cell.angle_alpha   90.00
_cell.angle_beta   90.00
_cell.angle_gamma   90.00
#
_symmetry.space_group_name_H-M   'P 1'
#
loop_
_entity.id
_entity.type
_entity.pdbx_description
1 polymer ?
#
loop_
_entity_poly.entity_id
_entity_poly.type
_entity_poly.pdbx_seq_one_letter_code
_entity_poly.pdbx_strand_id
1 'polypeptide(L)'
;MSMNTSPWNKDRIIGQKRPLQISHIWGIRIRLELEGKTRDLALFNMALDSKLRGCDLVKLKVSDVAYGSSVSSRATVLQQKTGSPVQFEITKGTREAVSALIKLGNLRSKDYLFRSRVGTNQHISTRQYNRIFHGWVAKLGLEDSLYSTHSLRRTKPYLIYKKTKNLRVIQLLLGHKKLESTVRYLGIEVDDALEISESIEV
;
A
#
# COMPACT_ATOMS: atom_id res chain seq x y z
N MET A 1 -13.13 9.35 -36.68
CA MET A 1 -14.08 8.85 -35.67
C MET A 1 -13.30 8.32 -34.47
N SER A 2 -13.30 9.05 -33.36
CA SER A 2 -12.61 8.65 -32.13
C SER A 2 -13.48 7.63 -31.40
N MET A 3 -13.02 6.36 -31.33
CA MET A 3 -13.66 5.34 -30.50
C MET A 3 -13.43 5.69 -29.02
N ASN A 4 -14.45 6.26 -28.40
CA ASN A 4 -14.47 6.54 -26.98
C ASN A 4 -14.67 5.21 -26.23
N THR A 5 -13.59 4.43 -26.06
CA THR A 5 -13.61 3.18 -25.30
C THR A 5 -13.80 3.51 -23.82
N SER A 6 -15.06 3.65 -23.39
CA SER A 6 -15.37 3.67 -21.97
C SER A 6 -14.89 2.35 -21.35
N PRO A 7 -14.11 2.38 -20.26
CA PRO A 7 -13.65 1.17 -19.59
C PRO A 7 -14.84 0.25 -19.26
N TRP A 8 -14.70 -1.07 -19.48
CA TRP A 8 -15.74 -2.08 -19.23
C TRP A 8 -16.27 -2.12 -17.78
N ASN A 9 -15.57 -1.44 -16.87
CA ASN A 9 -15.89 -1.34 -15.45
C ASN A 9 -16.38 0.06 -15.04
N LYS A 10 -16.64 0.96 -15.98
CA LYS A 10 -17.23 2.27 -15.70
C LYS A 10 -18.55 2.01 -14.94
N ASP A 11 -18.62 2.57 -13.73
CA ASP A 11 -19.75 2.48 -12.81
C ASP A 11 -20.07 1.10 -12.20
N ARG A 12 -19.27 0.06 -12.48
CA ARG A 12 -19.41 -1.25 -11.79
C ARG A 12 -18.60 -1.28 -10.50
N ILE A 13 -19.24 -1.54 -9.36
CA ILE A 13 -18.57 -1.89 -8.10
C ILE A 13 -18.10 -3.35 -8.23
N ILE A 14 -16.97 -3.57 -8.91
CA ILE A 14 -16.29 -4.87 -8.88
C ILE A 14 -15.84 -5.09 -7.43
N GLY A 15 -16.26 -6.21 -6.83
CA GLY A 15 -16.14 -6.54 -5.40
C GLY A 15 -14.92 -5.90 -4.74
N GLN A 16 -15.18 -4.98 -3.81
CA GLN A 16 -14.14 -4.22 -3.14
C GLN A 16 -13.15 -5.16 -2.42
N LYS A 17 -11.91 -5.24 -2.91
CA LYS A 17 -10.86 -6.14 -2.39
C LYS A 17 -10.61 -5.92 -0.90
N ARG A 18 -10.72 -6.95 -0.07
CA ARG A 18 -10.73 -6.83 1.40
C ARG A 18 -9.40 -6.27 1.94
N PRO A 19 -9.40 -5.42 2.99
CA PRO A 19 -8.19 -5.09 3.72
C PRO A 19 -7.62 -6.35 4.41
N LEU A 20 -6.31 -6.35 4.70
CA LEU A 20 -5.70 -7.41 5.50
C LEU A 20 -6.07 -7.23 6.98
N GLN A 21 -6.33 -8.34 7.67
CA GLN A 21 -6.46 -8.34 9.13
C GLN A 21 -5.09 -8.22 9.79
N ILE A 22 -5.05 -7.77 11.04
CA ILE A 22 -3.80 -7.65 11.81
C ILE A 22 -3.06 -9.00 11.87
N SER A 23 -3.79 -10.10 12.07
CA SER A 23 -3.24 -11.46 12.04
C SER A 23 -2.59 -11.82 10.69
N HIS A 24 -3.18 -11.40 9.57
CA HIS A 24 -2.60 -11.62 8.23
C HIS A 24 -1.29 -10.84 8.07
N ILE A 25 -1.23 -9.59 8.57
CA ILE A 25 -0.03 -8.76 8.50
C ILE A 25 1.12 -9.43 9.25
N TRP A 26 0.88 -9.87 10.49
CA TRP A 26 1.88 -10.59 11.28
C TRP A 26 2.27 -11.92 10.64
N GLY A 27 1.29 -12.69 10.17
CA GLY A 27 1.54 -13.98 9.51
C GLY A 27 2.42 -13.86 8.27
N ILE A 28 2.26 -12.80 7.47
CA ILE A 28 3.13 -12.53 6.30
C ILE A 28 4.51 -12.09 6.75
N ARG A 29 4.63 -11.14 7.69
CA ARG A 29 5.92 -10.63 8.19
C ARG A 29 6.80 -11.76 8.72
N ILE A 30 6.26 -12.57 9.63
CA ILE A 30 7.00 -13.69 10.25
C ILE A 30 7.51 -14.66 9.19
N ARG A 31 6.68 -15.06 8.22
CA ARG A 31 7.12 -15.96 7.13
C ARG A 31 8.21 -15.34 6.27
N LEU A 32 8.09 -14.05 5.92
CA LEU A 32 9.11 -13.37 5.11
C LEU A 32 10.43 -13.22 5.86
N GLU A 33 10.39 -13.00 7.17
CA GLU A 33 11.57 -12.94 8.05
C GLU A 33 12.24 -14.31 8.17
N LEU A 34 11.48 -15.37 8.49
CA LEU A 34 11.99 -16.74 8.61
C LEU A 34 12.61 -17.26 7.30
N GLU A 35 12.06 -16.88 6.15
CA GLU A 35 12.60 -17.24 4.84
C GLU A 35 13.74 -16.33 4.35
N GLY A 36 14.14 -15.31 5.12
CA GLY A 36 15.17 -14.34 4.72
C GLY A 36 14.80 -13.54 3.46
N LYS A 37 13.51 -13.33 3.20
CA LYS A 37 13.00 -12.62 2.01
C LYS A 37 13.06 -11.10 2.18
N THR A 38 14.26 -10.54 2.39
CA THR A 38 14.49 -9.12 2.74
C THR A 38 13.79 -8.12 1.82
N ARG A 39 13.88 -8.30 0.50
CA ARG A 39 13.22 -7.41 -0.48
C ARG A 39 11.71 -7.43 -0.34
N ASP A 40 11.14 -8.61 -0.18
CA ASP A 40 9.70 -8.80 -0.13
C ASP A 40 9.15 -8.26 1.21
N LEU A 41 9.88 -8.43 2.32
CA LEU A 41 9.55 -7.83 3.61
C LEU A 41 9.56 -6.29 3.53
N ALA A 42 10.60 -5.71 2.95
CA ALA A 42 10.69 -4.26 2.74
C ALA A 42 9.55 -3.75 1.85
N LEU A 43 9.21 -4.47 0.78
CA LEU A 43 8.13 -4.13 -0.13
C LEU A 43 6.76 -4.18 0.56
N PHE A 44 6.50 -5.25 1.32
CA PHE A 44 5.27 -5.42 2.09
C PHE A 44 5.08 -4.30 3.12
N ASN A 45 6.12 -4.04 3.91
CA ASN A 45 6.09 -3.00 4.94
C ASN A 45 5.93 -1.59 4.34
N MET A 46 6.67 -1.28 3.26
CA MET A 46 6.56 0.00 2.57
C MET A 46 5.18 0.19 1.93
N ALA A 47 4.56 -0.86 1.40
CA ALA A 47 3.21 -0.79 0.83
C ALA A 47 2.15 -0.41 1.89
N LEU A 48 2.25 -0.98 3.10
CA LEU A 48 1.35 -0.68 4.22
C LEU A 48 1.54 0.75 4.76
N ASP A 49 2.78 1.17 4.90
CA ASP A 49 3.13 2.47 5.48
C ASP A 49 2.88 3.62 4.51
N SER A 50 3.28 3.47 3.26
CA SER A 50 3.13 4.54 2.26
C SER A 50 1.70 4.67 1.74
N LYS A 51 0.91 3.59 1.84
CA LYS A 51 -0.40 3.45 1.19
C LYS A 51 -0.37 3.88 -0.28
N LEU A 52 0.75 3.76 -0.98
CA LEU A 52 0.85 4.19 -2.37
C LEU A 52 0.10 3.24 -3.31
N ARG A 53 -0.26 3.73 -4.51
CA ARG A 53 -0.73 2.82 -5.57
C ARG A 53 0.43 1.97 -6.02
N GLY A 54 0.16 0.76 -6.52
CA GLY A 54 1.21 -0.14 -6.98
C GLY A 54 2.15 0.49 -8.01
N CYS A 55 1.63 1.32 -8.92
CA CYS A 55 2.43 2.03 -9.93
C CYS A 55 3.36 3.10 -9.35
N ASP A 56 2.98 3.73 -8.23
CA ASP A 56 3.81 4.71 -7.53
C ASP A 56 4.84 3.98 -6.64
N LEU A 57 4.39 2.96 -5.90
CA LEU A 57 5.21 2.17 -4.97
C LEU A 57 6.42 1.53 -5.66
N VAL A 58 6.23 0.87 -6.81
CA VAL A 58 7.33 0.16 -7.47
C VAL A 58 8.39 1.12 -8.02
N LYS A 59 8.04 2.38 -8.27
CA LYS A 59 8.93 3.41 -8.80
C LYS A 59 9.68 4.20 -7.73
N LEU A 60 9.46 3.91 -6.45
CA LEU A 60 10.25 4.53 -5.37
C LEU A 60 11.74 4.32 -5.62
N LYS A 61 12.50 5.40 -5.51
CA LYS A 61 13.96 5.40 -5.47
C LYS A 61 14.46 5.45 -4.03
N VAL A 62 15.73 5.10 -3.84
CA VAL A 62 16.37 5.23 -2.52
C VAL A 62 16.33 6.68 -2.05
N SER A 63 16.55 7.65 -2.95
CA SER A 63 16.46 9.09 -2.66
C SER A 63 15.12 9.55 -2.11
N ASP A 64 14.04 8.83 -2.40
CA ASP A 64 12.69 9.22 -1.97
C ASP A 64 12.45 8.88 -0.50
N VAL A 65 13.22 7.94 0.06
CA VAL A 65 12.98 7.37 1.40
C VAL A 65 14.19 7.41 2.32
N ALA A 66 15.38 7.69 1.81
CA ALA A 66 16.63 7.66 2.56
C ALA A 66 17.55 8.82 2.17
N TYR A 67 18.30 9.31 3.16
CA TYR A 67 19.35 10.29 2.98
C TYR A 67 20.65 9.75 3.54
N GLY A 68 21.68 9.65 2.69
CA GLY A 68 22.94 8.98 3.06
C GLY A 68 22.72 7.52 3.44
N SER A 69 23.14 7.13 4.64
CA SER A 69 23.01 5.77 5.18
C SER A 69 21.73 5.52 5.98
N SER A 70 20.90 6.55 6.17
CA SER A 70 19.73 6.52 7.06
C SER A 70 18.42 6.61 6.30
N VAL A 71 17.50 5.68 6.59
CA VAL A 71 16.12 5.74 6.09
C VAL A 71 15.34 6.76 6.91
N SER A 72 14.68 7.70 6.22
CA SER A 72 13.90 8.78 6.83
C SER A 72 12.66 8.23 7.55
N SER A 73 12.17 8.96 8.56
CA SER A 73 10.92 8.63 9.26
C SER A 73 9.67 9.05 8.50
N ARG A 74 9.83 9.94 7.51
CA ARG A 74 8.78 10.38 6.58
C ARG A 74 9.36 10.50 5.17
N ALA A 75 8.50 10.34 4.18
CA ALA A 75 8.82 10.54 2.78
C ALA A 75 7.67 11.28 2.08
N THR A 76 8.01 11.98 0.99
CA THR A 76 7.04 12.68 0.14
C THR A 76 7.23 12.24 -1.30
N VAL A 77 6.15 11.82 -1.95
CA VAL A 77 6.19 11.32 -3.34
C VAL A 77 5.08 11.97 -4.15
N LEU A 78 5.37 12.31 -5.40
CA LEU A 78 4.38 12.82 -6.34
C LEU A 78 3.55 11.66 -6.90
N GLN A 79 2.23 11.66 -6.67
CA GLN A 79 1.35 10.62 -7.19
C GLN A 79 1.16 10.75 -8.71
N GLN A 80 1.29 9.66 -9.47
CA GLN A 80 1.10 9.71 -10.93
C GLN A 80 -0.31 10.07 -11.35
N LYS A 81 -1.33 9.53 -10.65
CA LYS A 81 -2.74 9.71 -11.05
C LYS A 81 -3.22 11.15 -10.91
N THR A 82 -2.75 11.85 -9.88
CA THR A 82 -3.29 13.16 -9.49
C THR A 82 -2.30 14.30 -9.68
N GLY A 83 -1.00 13.98 -9.84
CA GLY A 83 0.08 14.97 -9.84
C GLY A 83 0.26 15.66 -8.49
N SER A 84 -0.35 15.15 -7.42
CA SER A 84 -0.30 15.78 -6.10
C SER A 84 0.75 15.09 -5.21
N PRO A 85 1.51 15.85 -4.40
CA PRO A 85 2.42 15.26 -3.43
C PRO A 85 1.61 14.56 -2.33
N VAL A 86 2.08 13.38 -1.92
CA VAL A 86 1.59 12.69 -0.74
C VAL A 86 2.75 12.45 0.21
N GLN A 87 2.56 12.85 1.47
CA GLN A 87 3.50 12.56 2.54
C GLN A 87 3.02 11.34 3.32
N PHE A 88 3.94 10.47 3.71
CA PHE A 88 3.64 9.30 4.51
C PHE A 88 4.74 9.02 5.53
N GLU A 89 4.35 8.35 6.61
CA GLU A 89 5.25 7.82 7.63
C GLU A 89 5.98 6.56 7.14
N ILE A 90 7.21 6.37 7.60
CA ILE A 90 7.97 5.13 7.46
C ILE A 90 8.25 4.65 8.88
N THR A 91 7.54 3.63 9.34
CA THR A 91 7.65 3.12 10.71
C THR A 91 9.02 2.47 10.96
N LYS A 92 9.39 2.30 12.23
CA LYS A 92 10.70 1.74 12.63
C LYS A 92 11.00 0.41 11.92
N GLY A 93 10.08 -0.55 11.96
CA GLY A 93 10.27 -1.85 11.30
C GLY A 93 10.39 -1.75 9.77
N THR A 94 9.68 -0.80 9.14
CA THR A 94 9.85 -0.52 7.70
C THR A 94 11.24 0.07 7.42
N ARG A 95 11.73 1.00 8.26
CA ARG A 95 13.08 1.58 8.11
C ARG A 95 14.17 0.54 8.25
N GLU A 96 14.01 -0.40 9.17
CA GLU A 96 14.96 -1.52 9.36
C GLU A 96 14.98 -2.44 8.13
N ALA A 97 13.81 -2.87 7.65
CA ALA A 97 13.70 -3.72 6.46
C ALA A 97 14.25 -3.03 5.19
N VAL A 98 13.96 -1.73 5.01
CA VAL A 98 14.47 -0.93 3.88
C VAL A 98 15.98 -0.72 3.99
N SER A 99 16.51 -0.43 5.18
CA SER A 99 17.95 -0.33 5.42
C SER A 99 18.66 -1.63 5.07
N ALA A 100 18.11 -2.77 5.49
CA ALA A 100 18.65 -4.09 5.17
C ALA A 100 18.64 -4.35 3.66
N LEU A 101 17.57 -3.99 2.95
CA LEU A 101 17.48 -4.10 1.49
C LEU A 101 18.52 -3.23 0.77
N ILE A 102 18.67 -1.97 1.18
CA ILE A 102 19.65 -1.03 0.59
C ILE A 102 21.07 -1.58 0.75
N LYS A 103 21.43 -2.06 1.95
CA LYS A 103 22.74 -2.66 2.23
C LYS A 103 22.96 -3.94 1.42
N LEU A 104 22.00 -4.86 1.43
CA LEU A 104 22.10 -6.14 0.70
C LEU A 104 22.25 -5.92 -0.82
N GLY A 105 21.56 -4.94 -1.39
CA GLY A 105 21.59 -4.65 -2.81
C GLY A 105 22.70 -3.69 -3.26
N ASN A 106 23.47 -3.14 -2.31
CA ASN A 106 24.38 -2.00 -2.49
C ASN A 106 23.72 -0.88 -3.31
N LEU A 107 22.49 -0.51 -2.92
CA LEU A 107 21.68 0.44 -3.69
C LEU A 107 22.17 1.87 -3.48
N ARG A 108 22.30 2.61 -4.58
CA ARG A 108 22.65 4.04 -4.58
C ARG A 108 21.38 4.90 -4.59
N SER A 109 21.54 6.17 -4.24
CA SER A 109 20.44 7.16 -4.17
C SER A 109 19.53 7.16 -5.42
N LYS A 110 20.12 7.05 -6.62
CA LYS A 110 19.39 7.06 -7.91
C LYS A 110 18.71 5.73 -8.29
N ASP A 111 19.02 4.66 -7.58
CA ASP A 111 18.51 3.33 -7.91
C ASP A 111 17.07 3.19 -7.42
N TYR A 112 16.29 2.39 -8.15
CA TYR A 112 14.98 1.98 -7.66
C TYR A 112 15.13 1.14 -6.40
N LEU A 113 14.31 1.43 -5.39
CA LEU A 113 14.29 0.68 -4.14
C LEU A 113 13.92 -0.79 -4.38
N PHE A 114 12.96 -1.03 -5.29
CA PHE A 114 12.51 -2.37 -5.66
C PHE A 114 12.95 -2.74 -7.07
N ARG A 115 14.24 -3.03 -7.23
CA ARG A 115 14.83 -3.39 -8.53
C ARG A 115 14.25 -4.70 -9.10
N SER A 116 14.03 -4.67 -10.41
CA SER A 116 13.85 -5.84 -11.26
C SER A 116 15.14 -6.64 -11.34
N ARG A 117 14.99 -7.94 -11.61
CA ARG A 117 16.12 -8.82 -11.99
C ARG A 117 16.43 -8.74 -13.50
N VAL A 118 15.50 -8.20 -14.28
CA VAL A 118 15.58 -8.06 -15.73
C VAL A 118 15.77 -6.59 -16.06
N GLY A 119 16.76 -6.29 -16.91
CA GLY A 119 17.12 -4.95 -17.35
C GLY A 119 17.99 -4.19 -16.35
N THR A 120 18.78 -3.25 -16.87
CA THR A 120 19.68 -2.42 -16.05
C THR A 120 18.90 -1.31 -15.36
N ASN A 121 19.00 -1.26 -14.03
CA ASN A 121 18.35 -0.25 -13.16
C ASN A 121 16.85 -0.04 -13.46
N GLN A 122 16.12 -1.15 -13.64
CA GLN A 122 14.66 -1.12 -13.79
C GLN A 122 13.99 -1.47 -12.46
N HIS A 123 12.81 -0.89 -12.21
CA HIS A 123 11.96 -1.33 -11.10
C HIS A 123 11.19 -2.60 -11.47
N ILE A 124 10.71 -3.36 -10.47
CA ILE A 124 9.75 -4.44 -10.72
C ILE A 124 8.50 -3.89 -11.42
N SER A 125 7.92 -4.65 -12.34
CA SER A 125 6.64 -4.26 -12.95
C SER A 125 5.50 -4.36 -11.93
N THR A 126 4.41 -3.63 -12.17
CA THR A 126 3.18 -3.75 -11.37
C THR A 126 2.60 -5.17 -11.42
N ARG A 127 2.74 -5.86 -12.55
CA ARG A 127 2.38 -7.28 -12.70
C ARG A 127 3.24 -8.18 -11.82
N GLN A 128 4.54 -7.94 -11.76
CA GLN A 128 5.45 -8.70 -10.90
C GLN A 128 5.15 -8.42 -9.42
N TYR A 129 4.86 -7.17 -9.05
CA TYR A 129 4.41 -6.84 -7.70
C TYR A 129 3.11 -7.58 -7.34
N ASN A 130 2.13 -7.58 -8.25
CA ASN A 130 0.88 -8.32 -8.06
C ASN A 130 1.14 -9.83 -7.86
N ARG A 131 2.01 -10.44 -8.67
CA ARG A 131 2.40 -11.85 -8.49
C ARG A 131 3.06 -12.13 -7.14
N ILE A 132 3.96 -11.24 -6.69
CA ILE A 132 4.59 -11.34 -5.36
C ILE A 132 3.52 -11.29 -4.26
N PHE A 133 2.60 -10.33 -4.37
CA PHE A 133 1.50 -10.16 -3.43
C PHE A 133 0.64 -11.43 -3.30
N HIS A 134 0.20 -11.99 -4.43
CA HIS A 134 -0.61 -13.21 -4.42
C HIS A 134 0.17 -14.41 -3.87
N GLY A 135 1.50 -14.45 -4.05
CA GLY A 135 2.35 -15.41 -3.36
C GLY A 135 2.30 -15.29 -1.82
N TRP A 136 2.19 -14.08 -1.26
CA TRP A 136 2.03 -13.89 0.18
C TRP A 136 0.64 -14.31 0.67
N VAL A 137 -0.40 -14.01 -0.10
CA VAL A 137 -1.80 -14.40 0.19
C VAL A 137 -1.95 -15.92 0.20
N ALA A 138 -1.41 -16.59 -0.82
CA ALA A 138 -1.43 -18.05 -0.93
C ALA A 138 -0.73 -18.75 0.25
N LYS A 139 0.39 -18.20 0.74
CA LYS A 139 1.11 -18.72 1.92
C LYS A 139 0.33 -18.67 3.23
N LEU A 140 -0.72 -17.84 3.29
CA LEU A 140 -1.64 -17.79 4.42
C LEU A 140 -2.91 -18.62 4.21
N GLY A 141 -3.07 -19.28 3.05
CA GLY A 141 -4.29 -20.02 2.71
C GLY A 141 -5.52 -19.12 2.55
N LEU A 142 -5.31 -17.85 2.21
CA LEU A 142 -6.40 -16.89 2.01
C LEU A 142 -7.01 -17.02 0.62
N GLU A 143 -8.32 -16.75 0.50
CA GLU A 143 -9.02 -16.78 -0.78
C GLU A 143 -8.52 -15.67 -1.71
N ASP A 144 -7.78 -16.06 -2.76
CA ASP A 144 -7.09 -15.16 -3.67
C ASP A 144 -8.01 -14.11 -4.32
N SER A 145 -9.25 -14.52 -4.64
CA SER A 145 -10.27 -13.71 -5.28
C SER A 145 -10.63 -12.45 -4.47
N LEU A 146 -10.47 -12.49 -3.14
CA LEU A 146 -10.82 -11.40 -2.23
C LEU A 146 -9.72 -10.35 -2.09
N TYR A 147 -8.50 -10.68 -2.50
CA TYR A 147 -7.31 -9.87 -2.24
C TYR A 147 -6.68 -9.34 -3.53
N SER A 148 -5.95 -8.24 -3.40
CA SER A 148 -5.08 -7.69 -4.45
C SER A 148 -4.07 -6.72 -3.86
N THR A 149 -3.19 -6.15 -4.67
CA THR A 149 -2.30 -5.06 -4.24
C THR A 149 -3.05 -3.84 -3.69
N HIS A 150 -4.33 -3.65 -4.05
CA HIS A 150 -5.18 -2.63 -3.41
C HIS A 150 -5.52 -2.96 -1.95
N SER A 151 -5.55 -4.23 -1.55
CA SER A 151 -5.76 -4.65 -0.16
C SER A 151 -4.71 -4.03 0.76
N LEU A 152 -3.43 -4.02 0.35
CA LEU A 152 -2.36 -3.38 1.12
C LEU A 152 -2.59 -1.89 1.31
N ARG A 153 -2.91 -1.19 0.21
CA ARG A 153 -3.23 0.24 0.26
C ARG A 153 -4.44 0.54 1.16
N ARG A 154 -5.46 -0.34 1.17
CA ARG A 154 -6.69 -0.19 1.99
C ARG A 154 -6.46 -0.47 3.46
N THR A 155 -5.53 -1.36 3.80
CA THR A 155 -5.38 -1.94 5.14
C THR A 155 -5.18 -0.87 6.22
N LYS A 156 -4.13 -0.06 6.13
CA LYS A 156 -3.82 0.94 7.16
C LYS A 156 -4.90 2.03 7.28
N PRO A 157 -5.43 2.60 6.17
CA PRO A 157 -6.59 3.50 6.20
C PRO A 157 -7.82 2.91 6.89
N TYR A 158 -8.16 1.66 6.58
CA TYR A 158 -9.29 0.97 7.18
C TYR A 158 -9.11 0.79 8.70
N LEU A 159 -7.92 0.39 9.15
CA LEU A 159 -7.62 0.26 10.58
C LEU A 159 -7.69 1.61 11.32
N ILE A 160 -7.22 2.70 10.69
CA ILE A 160 -7.33 4.04 11.28
C ILE A 160 -8.80 4.45 11.37
N TYR A 161 -9.59 4.22 10.31
CA TYR A 161 -11.02 4.53 10.33
C TYR A 161 -11.75 3.75 11.42
N LYS A 162 -11.50 2.44 11.57
CA LYS A 162 -12.09 1.66 12.67
C LYS A 162 -11.78 2.22 14.05
N LYS A 163 -10.58 2.78 14.23
CA LYS A 163 -10.14 3.33 15.52
C LYS A 163 -10.68 4.75 15.79
N THR A 164 -10.76 5.60 14.77
CA THR A 164 -11.00 7.04 14.97
C THR A 164 -12.32 7.53 14.38
N LYS A 165 -12.91 6.77 13.46
CA LYS A 165 -14.04 7.13 12.60
C LYS A 165 -13.85 8.48 11.86
N ASN A 166 -12.62 9.01 11.78
CA ASN A 166 -12.31 10.33 11.19
C ASN A 166 -11.97 10.22 9.70
N LEU A 167 -12.97 10.49 8.86
CA LEU A 167 -12.82 10.40 7.40
C LEU A 167 -11.86 11.43 6.81
N ARG A 168 -11.74 12.61 7.42
CA ARG A 168 -10.86 13.67 6.93
C ARG A 168 -9.39 13.26 7.03
N VAL A 169 -9.00 12.60 8.13
CA VAL A 169 -7.64 12.04 8.29
C VAL A 169 -7.35 11.01 7.18
N ILE A 170 -8.30 10.13 6.89
CA ILE A 170 -8.12 9.11 5.85
C ILE A 170 -7.99 9.74 4.46
N GLN A 171 -8.81 10.75 4.16
CA GLN A 171 -8.78 11.47 2.90
C GLN A 171 -7.39 12.06 2.63
N LEU A 172 -6.79 12.71 3.63
CA LEU A 172 -5.45 13.30 3.56
C LEU A 172 -4.38 12.22 3.31
N LEU A 173 -4.41 11.12 4.08
CA LEU A 173 -3.44 10.03 3.96
C LEU A 173 -3.50 9.32 2.59
N LEU A 174 -4.69 9.26 1.96
CA LEU A 174 -4.86 8.66 0.64
C LEU A 174 -4.59 9.62 -0.51
N GLY A 175 -4.60 10.94 -0.25
CA GLY A 175 -4.53 11.98 -1.28
C GLY A 175 -5.79 12.06 -2.14
N HIS A 176 -6.97 11.82 -1.56
CA HIS A 176 -8.24 11.90 -2.27
C HIS A 176 -8.76 13.34 -2.32
N LYS A 177 -9.06 13.85 -3.52
CA LYS A 177 -9.61 15.22 -3.69
C LYS A 177 -11.02 15.37 -3.09
N LYS A 178 -11.83 14.33 -3.16
CA LYS A 178 -13.25 14.31 -2.78
C LYS A 178 -13.48 13.35 -1.62
N LEU A 179 -14.31 13.73 -0.64
CA LEU A 179 -14.59 12.89 0.53
C LEU A 179 -15.40 11.64 0.15
N GLU A 180 -16.29 11.77 -0.84
CA GLU A 180 -17.09 10.69 -1.40
C GLU A 180 -16.21 9.57 -1.96
N SER A 181 -15.03 9.92 -2.50
CA SER A 181 -14.05 8.93 -2.94
C SER A 181 -13.49 8.11 -1.78
N THR A 182 -13.34 8.71 -0.60
CA THR A 182 -12.89 8.03 0.61
C THR A 182 -13.98 7.15 1.21
N VAL A 183 -15.22 7.63 1.26
CA VAL A 183 -16.40 6.85 1.69
C VAL A 183 -16.53 5.60 0.82
N ARG A 184 -16.57 5.78 -0.52
CA ARG A 184 -16.64 4.66 -1.46
C ARG A 184 -15.43 3.73 -1.34
N TYR A 185 -14.24 4.25 -1.05
CA TYR A 185 -13.03 3.45 -0.93
C TYR A 185 -12.98 2.61 0.35
N LEU A 186 -13.56 3.11 1.44
CA LEU A 186 -13.68 2.37 2.69
C LEU A 186 -14.87 1.40 2.68
N GLY A 187 -15.88 1.66 1.85
CA GLY A 187 -17.11 0.86 1.81
C GLY A 187 -17.91 1.07 3.08
N ILE A 188 -18.04 2.35 3.48
CA ILE A 188 -18.82 2.73 4.66
C ILE A 188 -20.29 2.68 4.28
N GLU A 189 -21.05 1.88 5.01
CA GLU A 189 -22.48 1.67 4.78
C GLU A 189 -23.31 2.28 5.92
N VAL A 190 -24.64 2.25 5.79
CA VAL A 190 -25.56 2.76 6.82
C VAL A 190 -25.38 2.03 8.16
N ASP A 191 -25.08 0.73 8.13
CA ASP A 191 -24.83 -0.08 9.34
C ASP A 191 -23.65 0.44 10.16
N ASP A 192 -22.60 0.97 9.52
CA ASP A 192 -21.46 1.58 10.24
C ASP A 192 -21.90 2.85 11.00
N ALA A 193 -22.92 3.56 10.51
CA ALA A 193 -23.48 4.73 11.19
C ALA A 193 -24.40 4.32 12.35
N LEU A 194 -25.19 3.26 12.17
CA LEU A 194 -26.04 2.70 13.23
C LEU A 194 -25.21 2.17 14.40
N GLU A 195 -24.13 1.42 14.13
CA GLU A 195 -23.19 0.93 15.18
C GLU A 195 -22.65 2.08 16.04
N ILE A 196 -22.31 3.21 15.41
CA ILE A 196 -21.83 4.40 16.13
C ILE A 196 -22.95 5.01 16.97
N SER A 197 -24.16 5.12 16.41
CA SER A 197 -25.31 5.68 17.13
C SER A 197 -25.69 4.84 18.35
N GLU A 198 -25.68 3.51 18.21
CA GLU A 198 -25.98 2.57 19.31
C GLU A 198 -24.94 2.63 20.43
N SER A 199 -23.68 2.95 20.10
CA SER A 199 -22.61 3.07 21.11
C SER A 199 -22.69 4.32 21.98
N ILE A 200 -23.60 5.25 21.66
CA ILE A 200 -23.76 6.52 22.37
C ILE A 200 -25.15 6.53 23.01
N GLU A 201 -25.21 6.26 24.31
CA GLU A 201 -26.38 6.55 25.12
C GLU A 201 -26.40 8.04 25.46
N VAL A 202 -27.52 8.72 25.17
CA VAL A 202 -27.78 10.13 25.52
C VAL A 202 -28.86 10.19 26.57
#